data_AF-A0AA47NSS7-F1
#
_entry.id   AF-A0AA47NSS7-F1
#
_cell.length_a   1.000
_cell.length_b   1.000
_cell.length_c   1.000
_cell.angle_alpha   90.00
_cell.angle_beta   90.00
_cell.angle_gamma   90.00
#
_symmetry.space_group_name_H-M   'P 1'
#
loop_
_entity.id
_entity.type
_entity.pdbx_description
1 polymer ?
#
loop_
_entity_poly.entity_id
_entity_poly.type
_entity_poly.pdbx_seq_one_letter_code
_entity_poly.pdbx_strand_id
1 'polypeptide(L)'
;MDDGTVRFCVSTLACQVASVGLNRFVESWNAHRVPGRGIPNVLASGGCPVKITEDLLPCASEAADWYDTERGSSLTRLSTFGTDPFASEEEREQARSRFTEAFGDISKLISASRFFKSIFDTASSSLCARK
;
A
#
# COMPACT_ATOMS: atom_id res chain seq x y z
N MET A 1 11.96 19.40 9.86
CA MET A 1 11.76 17.99 9.45
C MET A 1 12.68 17.71 8.25
N ASP A 2 13.94 18.11 8.35
CA ASP A 2 14.84 18.22 7.18
C ASP A 2 15.95 17.20 7.14
N ASP A 3 16.07 16.42 8.22
CA ASP A 3 16.91 15.24 8.26
C ASP A 3 16.24 14.09 7.48
N GLY A 4 16.96 13.57 6.49
CA GLY A 4 16.53 12.45 5.66
C GLY A 4 16.27 11.18 6.49
N THR A 5 17.01 10.99 7.58
CA THR A 5 16.82 9.86 8.48
C THR A 5 15.47 9.95 9.17
N VAL A 6 15.12 11.09 9.78
CA VAL A 6 13.80 11.30 10.40
C VAL A 6 12.66 11.09 9.39
N ARG A 7 12.79 11.62 8.16
CA ARG A 7 11.76 11.43 7.11
C ARG A 7 11.59 9.95 6.74
N PHE A 8 12.69 9.22 6.58
CA PHE A 8 12.68 7.78 6.31
C PHE A 8 12.01 7.01 7.46
N CYS A 9 12.40 7.29 8.70
CA CYS A 9 11.83 6.64 9.89
C CYS A 9 10.31 6.84 10.00
N VAL A 10 9.85 8.09 9.88
CA VAL A 10 8.42 8.42 9.97
C VAL A 10 7.64 7.78 8.83
N SER A 11 8.16 7.82 7.60
CA SER A 11 7.51 7.23 6.43
C SER A 11 7.44 5.70 6.56
N THR A 12 8.53 5.05 6.96
CA THR A 12 8.58 3.59 7.17
C THR A 12 7.59 3.16 8.26
N LEU A 13 7.55 3.86 9.39
CA LEU A 13 6.59 3.56 10.46
C LEU A 13 5.14 3.73 9.99
N ALA A 14 4.83 4.85 9.33
CA ALA A 14 3.49 5.12 8.80
C ALA A 14 3.06 4.04 7.80
N CYS A 15 3.94 3.65 6.87
CA CYS A 15 3.68 2.59 5.90
C CYS A 15 3.48 1.23 6.57
N GLN A 16 4.27 0.89 7.60
CA GLN A 16 4.11 -0.38 8.34
C GLN A 16 2.78 -0.44 9.10
N VAL A 17 2.37 0.65 9.73
CA VAL A 17 1.07 0.70 10.43
C VAL A 17 -0.08 0.65 9.44
N ALA A 18 0.01 1.41 8.35
CA ALA A 18 -1.01 1.43 7.30
C ALA A 18 -1.14 0.06 6.61
N SER A 19 -0.03 -0.64 6.34
CA SER A 19 -0.04 -1.93 5.67
C SER A 19 -0.73 -3.01 6.49
N VAL A 20 -0.59 -3.00 7.82
CA VAL A 20 -1.32 -3.93 8.70
C VAL A 20 -2.84 -3.73 8.59
N GLY A 21 -3.29 -2.48 8.62
CA GLY A 21 -4.72 -2.16 8.46
C GLY A 21 -5.24 -2.53 7.08
N LEU A 22 -4.49 -2.17 6.04
CA LEU A 22 -4.84 -2.44 4.65
C LEU A 22 -4.90 -3.94 4.37
N ASN A 23 -3.91 -4.72 4.82
CA ASN A 23 -3.89 -6.18 4.61
C ASN A 23 -5.12 -6.83 5.22
N ARG A 24 -5.46 -6.49 6.47
CA ARG A 24 -6.66 -7.02 7.13
C ARG A 24 -7.96 -6.62 6.44
N PHE A 25 -8.03 -5.37 5.96
CA PHE A 25 -9.18 -4.91 5.18
C PHE A 25 -9.31 -5.71 3.87
N VAL A 26 -8.22 -5.84 3.12
CA VAL A 26 -8.18 -6.56 1.84
C VAL A 26 -8.55 -8.03 2.04
N GLU A 27 -8.01 -8.69 3.06
CA GLU A 27 -8.36 -10.06 3.43
C GLU A 27 -9.86 -10.20 3.72
N SER A 28 -10.39 -9.34 4.60
CA SER A 28 -11.81 -9.35 4.95
C SER A 28 -12.71 -9.06 3.76
N TRP A 29 -12.34 -8.09 2.93
CA TRP A 29 -13.08 -7.72 1.73
C TRP A 29 -13.12 -8.87 0.73
N ASN A 30 -11.97 -9.49 0.48
CA ASN A 30 -11.86 -10.57 -0.50
C ASN A 30 -12.50 -11.89 -0.03
N ALA A 31 -12.65 -12.08 1.27
CA ALA A 31 -13.40 -13.19 1.86
C ALA A 31 -14.92 -12.93 1.95
N HIS A 32 -15.35 -11.67 1.85
CA HIS A 32 -16.76 -11.31 1.99
C HIS A 32 -17.55 -11.60 0.71
N ARG A 33 -18.80 -12.08 0.86
CA ARG A 33 -19.72 -12.30 -0.26
C ARG A 33 -20.36 -10.98 -0.68
N VAL A 34 -20.08 -10.54 -1.89
CA VAL A 34 -20.74 -9.40 -2.54
C VAL A 34 -22.06 -9.88 -3.17
N PRO A 35 -23.23 -9.33 -2.79
CA PRO A 35 -24.51 -9.71 -3.37
C PRO A 35 -24.50 -9.61 -4.90
N GLY A 36 -25.02 -10.63 -5.58
CA GLY A 36 -25.07 -10.69 -7.04
C GLY A 36 -23.73 -10.93 -7.76
N ARG A 37 -22.59 -10.90 -7.07
CA ARG A 37 -21.27 -11.18 -7.69
C ARG A 37 -20.55 -12.40 -7.13
N GLY A 38 -20.68 -12.70 -5.83
CA GLY A 38 -19.99 -13.82 -5.18
C GLY A 38 -18.85 -13.38 -4.26
N ILE A 39 -17.92 -14.28 -3.95
CA ILE A 39 -16.77 -14.01 -3.06
C ILE A 39 -15.53 -13.76 -3.93
N PRO A 40 -14.86 -12.59 -3.83
CA PRO A 40 -13.72 -12.25 -4.68
C PRO A 40 -12.62 -13.31 -4.73
N ASN A 41 -12.20 -13.88 -3.59
CA ASN A 41 -11.19 -14.94 -3.56
C ASN A 41 -11.60 -16.21 -4.33
N VAL A 42 -12.90 -16.54 -4.33
CA VAL A 42 -13.44 -17.69 -5.08
C VAL A 42 -13.52 -17.38 -6.57
N LEU A 43 -13.86 -16.13 -6.92
CA LEU A 43 -13.87 -15.71 -8.32
C LEU A 43 -12.45 -15.66 -8.90
N ALA A 44 -11.47 -15.24 -8.09
CA ALA A 44 -10.08 -15.13 -8.47
C ALA A 44 -9.33 -16.48 -8.50
N SER A 45 -9.91 -17.56 -7.98
CA SER A 45 -9.24 -18.89 -7.97
C SER A 45 -9.03 -19.46 -9.38
N GLY A 46 -9.77 -18.96 -10.37
CA GLY A 46 -9.55 -19.26 -11.79
C GLY A 46 -8.40 -18.47 -12.43
N GLY A 47 -7.76 -17.57 -11.68
CA GLY A 47 -6.76 -16.61 -12.16
C GLY A 47 -7.35 -15.44 -12.92
N CYS A 48 -6.50 -14.51 -13.33
CA CYS A 48 -6.82 -13.51 -14.36
C CYS A 48 -6.32 -14.05 -15.71
N PRO A 49 -7.20 -14.59 -16.58
CA PRO A 49 -6.76 -15.23 -17.82
C PRO A 49 -6.24 -14.22 -18.87
N VAL A 50 -6.50 -12.92 -18.69
CA VAL A 50 -6.15 -11.89 -19.67
C VAL A 50 -5.08 -10.99 -19.09
N LYS A 51 -3.81 -11.30 -19.39
CA LYS A 51 -2.75 -10.29 -19.37
C LYS A 51 -2.89 -9.49 -20.67
N ILE A 52 -3.21 -8.21 -20.55
CA ILE A 52 -3.21 -7.30 -21.69
C ILE A 52 -1.74 -7.17 -22.12
N THR A 53 -1.45 -7.38 -23.40
CA THR A 53 -0.09 -7.20 -23.94
C THR A 53 0.25 -5.71 -23.95
N GLU A 54 1.54 -5.37 -23.83
CA GLU A 54 2.01 -3.97 -23.88
C GLU A 54 1.62 -3.28 -25.20
N ASP A 55 1.38 -4.06 -26.26
CA ASP A 55 0.86 -3.55 -27.55
C ASP A 55 -0.56 -2.95 -27.45
N LEU A 56 -1.34 -3.37 -26.45
CA LEU A 56 -2.73 -2.96 -26.23
C LEU A 56 -2.87 -1.86 -25.18
N LEU A 57 -1.89 -1.71 -24.28
CA LEU A 57 -1.90 -0.67 -23.27
C LEU A 57 -0.49 -0.06 -23.14
N PRO A 58 -0.29 1.20 -23.53
CA PRO A 58 0.99 1.86 -23.36
C PRO A 58 1.37 1.95 -21.89
N CYS A 59 2.67 2.04 -21.60
CA CYS A 59 3.09 2.27 -20.23
C CYS A 59 2.66 3.68 -19.75
N ALA A 60 2.65 3.89 -18.44
CA ALA A 60 2.10 5.12 -17.85
C ALA A 60 2.75 6.42 -18.38
N SER A 61 4.04 6.40 -18.72
CA SER A 61 4.71 7.56 -19.31
C SER A 61 4.26 7.79 -20.75
N GLU A 62 4.21 6.75 -21.56
CA GLU A 62 3.77 6.84 -22.96
C GLU A 62 2.30 7.30 -23.04
N ALA A 63 1.44 6.79 -22.16
CA ALA A 63 0.05 7.24 -22.06
C ALA A 63 -0.06 8.73 -21.72
N ALA A 64 0.80 9.23 -20.82
CA ALA A 64 0.84 10.64 -20.45
C ALA A 64 1.35 11.52 -21.60
N ASP A 65 2.36 11.05 -22.35
CA ASP A 65 2.91 11.74 -23.51
C ASP A 65 1.91 11.78 -24.67
N TRP A 66 1.18 10.69 -24.91
CA TRP A 66 0.08 10.64 -25.88
C TRP A 66 -1.03 11.63 -25.51
N TYR A 67 -1.42 11.69 -24.23
CA TYR A 67 -2.43 12.62 -23.77
C TYR A 67 -2.01 14.09 -23.97
N ASP A 68 -0.75 14.40 -23.65
CA ASP A 68 -0.16 15.74 -23.87
C ASP A 68 -0.16 16.10 -25.37
N THR A 69 0.27 15.17 -26.21
CA THR A 69 0.41 15.36 -27.67
C THR A 69 -0.94 15.45 -28.38
N GLU A 70 -1.91 14.61 -28.03
CA GLU A 70 -3.19 14.51 -28.73
C GLU A 70 -4.26 15.48 -28.19
N ARG A 71 -4.22 15.81 -26.89
CA ARG A 71 -5.23 16.68 -26.25
C ARG A 71 -4.70 18.06 -25.86
N GLY A 72 -3.40 18.31 -25.99
CA GLY A 72 -2.78 19.58 -25.62
C GLY A 72 -2.92 19.90 -24.12
N SER A 73 -3.10 18.87 -23.30
CA SER A 73 -3.33 18.98 -21.86
C SER A 73 -2.43 18.02 -21.13
N SER A 74 -1.84 18.46 -20.02
CA SER A 74 -0.84 17.66 -19.29
C SER A 74 -1.51 16.90 -18.15
N LEU A 75 -1.41 15.56 -18.18
CA LEU A 75 -1.69 14.75 -17.00
C LEU A 75 -0.64 15.07 -15.92
N THR A 76 -1.03 15.01 -14.64
CA THR A 76 -0.08 15.15 -13.54
C THR A 76 0.95 14.02 -13.62
N ARG A 77 2.16 14.37 -14.09
CA ARG A 77 3.27 13.41 -14.19
C ARG A 77 3.67 12.94 -12.78
N LEU A 78 4.16 11.71 -12.70
CA LEU A 78 4.56 11.05 -11.45
C LEU A 78 5.35 12.03 -10.57
N SER A 79 4.76 12.39 -9.44
CA SER A 79 5.47 13.12 -8.39
C SER A 79 6.63 12.25 -7.90
N THR A 80 7.73 12.86 -7.48
CA THR A 80 8.80 12.16 -6.74
C THR A 80 8.30 11.57 -5.41
N PHE A 81 7.06 11.87 -5.03
CA PHE A 81 6.38 11.24 -3.91
C PHE A 81 6.21 9.73 -4.16
N GLY A 82 6.84 8.92 -3.31
CA GLY A 82 6.80 7.46 -3.42
C GLY A 82 7.88 6.87 -4.33
N THR A 83 8.79 7.67 -4.87
CA THR A 83 10.03 7.18 -5.47
C THR A 83 10.96 6.71 -4.35
N ASP A 84 11.63 5.57 -4.54
CA ASP A 84 12.63 5.08 -3.60
C ASP A 84 13.73 6.16 -3.41
N PRO A 85 13.97 6.66 -2.18
CA PRO A 85 14.97 7.69 -1.94
C PRO A 85 16.41 7.16 -2.05
N PHE A 86 16.62 5.84 -2.17
CA PHE A 86 17.94 5.22 -2.24
C PHE A 86 18.36 4.94 -3.67
N ALA A 87 19.62 5.25 -4.00
CA ALA A 87 20.18 4.97 -5.32
C ALA A 87 20.63 3.50 -5.46
N SER A 88 20.79 2.79 -4.34
CA SER A 88 21.21 1.39 -4.32
C SER A 88 20.60 0.60 -3.16
N GLU A 89 20.56 -0.72 -3.32
CA GLU A 89 20.13 -1.65 -2.28
C GLU A 89 21.03 -1.59 -1.04
N GLU A 90 22.32 -1.28 -1.21
CA GLU A 90 23.27 -1.12 -0.11
C GLU A 90 22.97 0.10 0.75
N GLU A 91 22.57 1.23 0.14
CA GLU A 91 22.12 2.42 0.87
C GLU A 91 20.84 2.13 1.67
N ARG A 92 19.91 1.39 1.06
CA ARG A 92 18.65 0.97 1.69
C ARG A 92 18.91 0.09 2.92
N GLU A 93 19.79 -0.90 2.79
CA GLU A 93 20.11 -1.81 3.90
C GLU A 93 20.93 -1.12 4.99
N GLN A 94 21.83 -0.19 4.64
CA GLN A 94 22.51 0.65 5.63
C GLN A 94 21.52 1.53 6.43
N ALA A 95 20.56 2.16 5.76
CA ALA A 95 19.52 2.94 6.41
C ALA A 95 18.66 2.06 7.34
N ARG A 96 18.33 0.84 6.90
CA ARG A 96 17.59 -0.15 7.68
C ARG A 96 18.36 -0.65 8.90
N SER A 97 19.66 -0.94 8.75
CA SER A 97 20.51 -1.38 9.86
C SER A 97 20.62 -0.30 10.92
N ARG A 98 20.95 0.95 10.52
CA ARG A 98 21.00 2.11 11.41
C ARG A 98 19.67 2.33 12.16
N PHE A 99 18.55 2.13 11.48
CA PHE A 99 17.23 2.22 12.09
C PHE A 99 17.01 1.15 13.16
N THR A 100 17.36 -0.10 12.84
CA THR A 100 17.18 -1.24 13.75
C THR A 100 18.05 -1.11 14.99
N GLU A 101 19.27 -0.60 14.84
CA GLU A 101 20.18 -0.28 15.95
C GLU A 101 19.63 0.86 16.82
N ALA A 102 19.09 1.92 16.21
CA ALA A 102 18.63 3.11 16.95
C ALA A 102 17.28 2.91 17.65
N PHE A 103 16.35 2.16 17.06
CA PHE A 103 14.96 2.08 17.53
C PHE A 103 14.52 0.67 17.95
N GLY A 104 15.39 -0.34 17.86
CA GLY A 104 15.04 -1.73 18.10
C GLY A 104 14.01 -2.25 17.10
N ASP A 105 13.66 -3.53 17.20
CA ASP A 105 12.64 -4.12 16.33
C ASP A 105 11.23 -3.63 16.69
N ILE A 106 10.74 -2.64 15.94
CA ILE A 106 9.40 -2.04 16.09
C ILE A 106 8.28 -3.08 15.88
N SER A 107 8.54 -4.19 15.17
CA SER A 107 7.55 -5.26 14.99
C SER A 107 7.10 -5.82 16.35
N LYS A 108 7.97 -5.76 17.36
CA LYS A 108 7.66 -6.15 18.74
C LYS A 108 6.69 -5.19 19.43
N LEU A 109 6.75 -3.89 19.13
CA LEU A 109 5.78 -2.89 19.63
C LEU A 109 4.42 -3.04 18.96
N ILE A 110 4.39 -3.24 17.65
CA ILE A 110 3.16 -3.39 16.88
C ILE A 110 2.40 -4.65 17.31
N SER A 111 3.11 -5.78 17.46
CA SER A 111 2.53 -7.04 17.94
C SER A 111 2.11 -7.01 19.42
N ALA A 112 2.78 -6.23 20.26
CA ALA A 112 2.41 -6.03 21.66
C ALA A 112 1.21 -5.08 21.85
N SER A 113 0.89 -4.24 20.86
CA SER A 113 -0.17 -3.24 20.96
C SER A 113 -1.57 -3.86 20.93
N ARG A 114 -2.12 -4.15 22.12
CA ARG A 114 -3.55 -4.48 22.31
C ARG A 114 -4.50 -3.34 21.87
N PHE A 115 -3.97 -2.16 21.62
CA PHE A 115 -4.71 -0.94 21.30
C PHE A 115 -5.47 -1.02 19.97
N PHE A 116 -4.88 -1.63 18.93
CA PHE A 116 -5.54 -1.79 17.63
C PHE A 116 -6.70 -2.78 17.65
N LYS A 117 -6.66 -3.77 18.56
CA LYS A 117 -7.75 -4.73 18.75
C LYS A 117 -9.01 -4.03 19.31
N SER A 118 -8.83 -3.15 20.30
CA SER A 118 -9.94 -2.44 20.96
C SER A 118 -10.66 -1.43 20.07
N ILE A 119 -9.94 -0.65 19.25
CA ILE A 119 -10.56 0.35 18.36
C ILE A 119 -11.44 -0.34 17.31
N PHE A 120 -10.98 -1.48 16.79
CA PHE A 120 -11.70 -2.16 15.72
C PHE A 120 -12.79 -3.12 16.20
N ASP A 121 -12.66 -3.75 17.38
CA ASP A 121 -13.78 -4.49 18.00
C ASP A 121 -14.98 -3.56 18.23
N THR A 122 -14.73 -2.30 18.58
CA THR A 122 -15.77 -1.27 18.73
C THR A 122 -16.40 -0.89 17.37
N ALA A 123 -15.59 -0.77 16.31
CA ALA A 123 -16.08 -0.46 14.96
C ALA A 123 -16.85 -1.64 14.32
N SER A 124 -16.37 -2.87 14.45
CA SER A 124 -16.99 -4.09 13.93
C SER A 124 -18.34 -4.37 14.59
N SER A 125 -18.44 -4.15 15.92
CA SER A 125 -19.70 -4.24 16.67
C SER A 125 -20.74 -3.23 16.16
N SER A 126 -20.33 -2.00 15.83
CA SER A 126 -21.23 -0.96 15.33
C SER A 126 -21.72 -1.20 13.89
N LEU A 127 -20.93 -1.88 13.06
CA LEU A 127 -21.29 -2.21 11.68
C LEU A 127 -22.26 -3.40 11.62
N CYS A 128 -22.12 -4.37 12.53
CA CYS A 128 -23.05 -5.49 12.67
C CYS A 128 -24.40 -5.10 13.30
N ALA A 129 -24.46 -4.04 14.12
CA ALA A 129 -25.70 -3.57 14.75
C ALA A 129 -26.62 -2.73 13.83
N ARG A 130 -26.22 -2.47 12.57
CA ARG A 130 -27.02 -1.75 11.56
C ARG A 130 -27.62 -2.64 10.48
N LYS A 131 -27.75 -3.95 10.73
CA LYS A 131 -28.53 -4.87 9.87
C LYS A 131 -29.85 -5.22 10.51
#